data_AF-A0A7U9RCN7-F1
#
_entry.id   AF-A0A7U9RCN7-F1
#
_cell.length_a   1.000
_cell.length_b   1.000
_cell.length_c   1.000
_cell.angle_alpha   90.00
_cell.angle_beta   90.00
_cell.angle_gamma   90.00
#
_symmetry.space_group_name_H-M   'P 1'
#
loop_
_entity.id
_entity.type
_entity.pdbx_description
1 polymer ?
#
loop_
_entity_poly.entity_id
_entity_poly.type
_entity_poly.pdbx_seq_one_letter_code
_entity_poly.pdbx_strand_id
1 'polypeptide(L)'
;MIYPLRGQAKGNLLTPSNSYYSEEYARRMCDLYLSDEVAKDEEGKVRKFYRLHAKHDYTQEMALAYDIKCPKCSASLKQIGRQISLNELGLYSCPACNRE
;
A
#
# COMPACT_ATOMS: atom_id res chain seq x y z
N MET A 1 0.83 10.59 3.26
CA MET A 1 -0.20 10.17 4.24
C MET A 1 -0.04 8.68 4.47
N ILE A 2 -0.20 8.24 5.73
CA ILE A 2 0.04 6.85 6.12
C ILE A 2 -1.28 6.16 6.44
N TYR A 3 -1.45 4.97 5.88
CA TYR A 3 -2.63 4.14 6.04
C TYR A 3 -2.24 2.81 6.68
N PRO A 4 -2.39 2.63 8.00
CA PRO A 4 -2.19 1.34 8.63
C PRO A 4 -3.11 0.29 8.01
N LEU A 5 -2.53 -0.87 7.70
CA LEU A 5 -3.27 -2.00 7.15
C LEU A 5 -3.71 -2.91 8.28
N ARG A 6 -4.98 -3.30 8.25
CA ARG A 6 -5.51 -4.37 9.10
C ARG A 6 -5.84 -5.57 8.24
N GLY A 7 -5.19 -6.70 8.52
CA GLY A 7 -5.56 -7.97 7.94
C GLY A 7 -6.86 -8.48 8.54
N GLN A 8 -7.69 -9.12 7.71
CA GLN A 8 -8.82 -9.89 8.22
C GLN A 8 -8.38 -11.26 8.74
N ALA A 9 -9.06 -11.76 9.76
CA ALA A 9 -8.81 -13.08 10.35
C ALA A 9 -9.12 -14.25 9.38
N LYS A 10 -9.84 -14.00 8.27
CA LYS A 10 -10.22 -14.98 7.25
C LYS A 10 -9.88 -14.46 5.85
N GLY A 11 -8.61 -14.53 5.49
CA GLY A 11 -8.11 -14.26 4.13
C GLY A 11 -7.00 -13.23 4.10
N ASN A 12 -6.25 -13.21 2.99
CA ASN A 12 -5.12 -12.29 2.78
C ASN A 12 -5.57 -10.87 2.36
N LEU A 13 -6.80 -10.47 2.71
CA LEU A 13 -7.34 -9.16 2.40
C LEU A 13 -6.90 -8.15 3.46
N LEU A 14 -6.13 -7.16 3.03
CA LEU A 14 -5.68 -6.03 3.84
C LEU A 14 -6.56 -4.81 3.56
N THR A 15 -7.17 -4.28 4.63
CA THR A 15 -7.97 -3.06 4.53
C THR A 15 -7.19 -1.90 5.14
N PRO A 16 -6.90 -0.84 4.35
CA PRO A 16 -6.29 0.37 4.89
C PRO A 16 -7.29 1.16 5.71
N SER A 17 -6.81 1.74 6.80
CA SER A 17 -7.54 2.73 7.58
C SER A 17 -6.84 4.08 7.47
N ASN A 18 -7.60 5.17 7.40
CA ASN A 18 -7.02 6.50 7.46
C ASN A 18 -6.45 6.76 8.85
N SER A 19 -5.22 7.27 8.92
CA SER A 19 -4.61 7.68 10.18
C SER A 19 -3.72 8.88 9.95
N TYR A 20 -3.57 9.71 10.98
CA TYR A 20 -2.66 10.85 11.00
C TYR A 20 -1.27 10.45 11.53
N TYR A 21 -0.87 9.21 11.29
CA TYR A 21 0.40 8.70 11.80
C TYR A 21 1.57 9.26 10.99
N SER A 22 2.63 9.61 11.70
CA SER A 22 3.96 9.81 11.11
C SER A 22 4.50 8.48 10.62
N GLU A 23 5.31 8.49 9.57
CA GLU A 23 5.94 7.30 9.01
C GLU A 23 6.75 6.53 10.07
N GLU A 24 7.51 7.23 10.91
CA GLU A 24 8.28 6.64 12.00
C GLU A 24 7.39 5.90 13.01
N TYR A 25 6.23 6.47 13.34
CA TYR A 25 5.28 5.87 14.27
C TYR A 25 4.64 4.63 13.66
N ALA A 26 4.19 4.73 12.40
CA ALA A 26 3.61 3.61 11.68
C ALA A 26 4.60 2.46 11.52
N ARG A 27 5.87 2.74 11.25
CA ARG A 27 6.93 1.71 11.15
C ARG A 27 7.16 0.95 12.45
N ARG A 28 6.98 1.60 13.60
CA ARG A 28 7.13 0.97 14.92
C ARG A 28 5.88 0.19 15.35
N MET A 29 4.70 0.76 15.07
CA MET A 29 3.42 0.31 15.62
C MET A 29 2.63 -0.61 14.69
N CYS A 30 2.81 -0.49 13.37
CA CYS A 30 2.04 -1.23 12.38
C CYS A 30 2.91 -2.30 11.75
N ASP A 31 2.43 -3.54 11.72
CA ASP A 31 3.11 -4.63 11.01
C ASP A 31 3.19 -4.34 9.50
N LEU A 32 2.10 -3.80 8.95
CA LEU A 32 1.96 -3.41 7.55
C LEU A 32 1.27 -2.04 7.46
N TYR A 33 1.77 -1.16 6.60
CA TYR A 33 1.14 0.14 6.31
C TYR A 33 1.37 0.56 4.86
N LEU A 34 0.43 1.33 4.30
CA LEU A 34 0.63 2.01 3.04
C LEU A 34 1.09 3.45 3.28
N SER A 35 1.98 3.95 2.45
CA SER A 35 2.20 5.39 2.27
C SER A 35 1.64 5.80 0.90
N ASP A 36 0.97 6.96 0.80
CA ASP A 36 0.68 7.50 -0.53
C ASP A 36 1.93 8.17 -1.12
N GLU A 37 2.20 7.83 -2.36
CA GLU A 37 3.19 8.48 -3.20
C GLU A 37 2.47 9.07 -4.41
N VAL A 38 2.71 10.34 -4.67
CA VAL A 38 2.15 11.02 -5.82
C VAL A 38 3.27 11.13 -6.85
N ALA A 39 3.14 10.40 -7.95
CA ALA A 39 4.06 10.52 -9.07
C ALA A 39 3.32 11.03 -10.31
N LYS A 40 4.04 11.81 -11.12
CA LYS A 40 3.55 12.25 -12.42
C LYS A 40 3.94 11.18 -13.43
N ASP A 41 2.96 10.65 -14.15
CA ASP A 41 3.22 9.81 -15.31
C ASP A 41 3.89 10.64 -16.42
N GLU A 42 4.45 9.96 -17.42
CA GLU A 42 5.09 10.56 -18.59
C GLU A 42 4.14 11.48 -19.38
N GLU A 43 2.82 11.23 -19.28
CA GLU A 43 1.75 12.08 -19.85
C GLU A 43 1.45 13.34 -19.03
N GLY A 44 2.19 13.60 -17.94
CA GLY A 44 1.99 14.74 -17.04
C GLY A 44 0.78 14.59 -16.10
N LYS A 45 0.05 13.46 -16.17
CA LYS A 45 -1.04 13.15 -15.24
C LYS A 45 -0.49 12.81 -13.87
N VAL A 46 -1.03 13.48 -12.85
CA VAL A 46 -0.70 13.21 -11.45
C VAL A 46 -1.44 11.96 -11.00
N ARG A 47 -0.72 10.85 -10.82
CA ARG A 47 -1.29 9.57 -10.43
C ARG A 47 -0.93 9.26 -8.98
N LYS A 48 -1.90 8.74 -8.23
CA LYS A 48 -1.69 8.34 -6.84
C LYS A 48 -1.28 6.88 -6.79
N PHE A 49 -0.13 6.66 -6.21
CA PHE A 49 0.43 5.35 -5.93
C PHE A 49 0.47 5.13 -4.42
N TYR A 50 0.51 3.88 -4.01
CA TYR A 50 0.58 3.48 -2.62
C TYR A 50 1.72 2.49 -2.45
N ARG A 51 2.69 2.81 -1.60
CA ARG A 51 3.80 1.92 -1.27
C ARG A 51 3.43 1.05 -0.09
N LEU A 52 3.60 -0.26 -0.22
CA LEU A 52 3.44 -1.17 0.90
C LEU A 52 4.74 -1.29 1.70
N HIS A 53 4.67 -0.92 2.97
CA HIS A 53 5.75 -1.06 3.92
C HIS A 53 5.45 -2.15 4.95
N ALA A 54 6.48 -2.90 5.32
CA ALA A 54 6.45 -3.91 6.36
C ALA A 54 7.46 -3.61 7.47
N LYS A 55 7.06 -3.89 8.70
CA LYS A 55 7.92 -3.76 9.88
C LYS A 55 9.01 -4.83 9.92
N HIS A 56 8.67 -6.05 9.53
CA HIS A 56 9.56 -7.20 9.53
C HIS A 56 9.96 -7.61 8.11
N ASP A 57 11.09 -8.29 7.98
CA ASP A 57 11.52 -8.93 6.73
C ASP A 57 10.43 -9.87 6.24
N TYR A 58 9.80 -9.48 5.14
CA TYR A 58 8.76 -10.25 4.50
C TYR A 58 9.34 -10.95 3.29
N THR A 59 8.99 -12.23 3.12
CA THR A 59 9.33 -12.93 1.88
C THR A 59 8.48 -12.40 0.75
N GLN A 60 9.07 -12.36 -0.45
CA GLN A 60 8.43 -11.86 -1.66
C GLN A 60 7.09 -12.57 -1.95
N GLU A 61 6.98 -13.85 -1.60
CA GLU A 61 5.76 -14.65 -1.77
C GLU A 61 4.61 -14.18 -0.88
N MET A 62 4.91 -13.82 0.37
CA MET A 62 3.91 -13.29 1.29
C MET A 62 3.46 -11.89 0.88
N ALA A 63 4.38 -11.05 0.41
CA ALA A 63 4.08 -9.72 -0.14
C ALA A 63 3.09 -9.77 -1.32
N LEU A 64 3.28 -10.75 -2.22
CA LEU A 64 2.44 -10.94 -3.41
C LEU A 64 1.07 -11.56 -3.08
N ALA A 65 0.93 -12.19 -1.92
CA ALA A 65 -0.28 -12.92 -1.55
C ALA A 65 -1.38 -12.01 -0.98
N TYR A 66 -1.10 -10.73 -0.70
CA TYR A 66 -2.07 -9.81 -0.11
C TYR A 66 -2.91 -9.07 -1.15
N ASP A 67 -4.23 -9.16 -1.01
CA ASP A 67 -5.15 -8.27 -1.73
C ASP A 67 -5.35 -7.01 -0.88
N ILE A 68 -5.09 -5.84 -1.44
CA ILE A 68 -5.11 -4.58 -0.70
C ILE A 68 -6.22 -3.70 -1.23
N LYS A 69 -7.12 -3.24 -0.35
CA LYS A 69 -8.17 -2.29 -0.75
C LYS A 69 -7.63 -0.86 -0.84
N CYS A 70 -8.27 -0.03 -1.64
CA CYS A 70 -7.96 1.39 -1.73
C CYS A 70 -8.60 2.14 -0.54
N PRO A 71 -7.86 2.99 0.18
CA PRO A 71 -8.42 3.76 1.31
C PRO A 71 -9.47 4.79 0.88
N LYS A 72 -9.48 5.19 -0.41
CA LYS A 72 -10.41 6.17 -0.96
C LYS A 72 -11.72 5.55 -1.45
N CYS A 73 -11.64 4.50 -2.26
CA CYS A 73 -12.80 3.94 -2.98
C CYS A 73 -13.10 2.48 -2.63
N SER A 74 -12.34 1.87 -1.72
CA SER A 74 -12.46 0.45 -1.33
C SER A 74 -12.26 -0.58 -2.45
N ALA A 75 -11.90 -0.15 -3.67
CA ALA A 75 -11.55 -1.04 -4.77
C ALA A 75 -10.20 -1.72 -4.54
N SER A 76 -9.99 -2.93 -5.07
CA SER A 76 -8.69 -3.60 -4.98
C SER A 76 -7.62 -2.82 -5.75
N LEU A 77 -6.49 -2.59 -5.09
CA LEU A 77 -5.32 -1.96 -5.67
C LEU A 77 -4.59 -2.95 -6.58
N LYS A 78 -4.10 -2.47 -7.72
CA LYS A 78 -3.25 -3.26 -8.61
C LYS A 78 -1.79 -3.01 -8.28
N GLN A 79 -1.06 -4.07 -8.00
CA GLN A 79 0.39 -3.99 -7.90
C GLN A 79 0.97 -3.69 -9.30
N ILE A 80 1.78 -2.65 -9.37
CA ILE A 80 2.49 -2.20 -10.58
C ILE A 80 4.01 -2.30 -10.43
N GLY A 81 4.50 -2.28 -9.19
CA GLY A 81 5.93 -2.36 -8.87
C GLY A 81 6.21 -3.49 -7.90
N ARG A 82 7.32 -4.19 -8.13
CA ARG A 82 7.81 -5.26 -7.26
C ARG A 82 8.50 -4.70 -6.02
N GLN A 83 8.80 -5.61 -5.09
CA GLN A 83 9.60 -5.36 -3.90
C GLN A 83 10.92 -4.69 -4.26
N ILE A 84 11.21 -3.56 -3.61
CA ILE A 84 12.48 -2.83 -3.76
C ILE A 84 13.45 -3.24 -2.63
N SER A 85 12.91 -3.46 -1.44
CA SER A 85 13.67 -3.74 -0.21
C SER A 85 12.92 -4.76 0.66
N LEU A 86 13.58 -5.32 1.68
CA LEU A 86 12.97 -6.25 2.65
C LEU A 86 11.75 -5.64 3.38
N ASN A 87 11.75 -4.32 3.57
CA ASN A 87 10.67 -3.56 4.19
C ASN A 87 9.73 -2.88 3.18
N GLU A 88 10.03 -2.92 1.88
CA GLU A 88 9.29 -2.20 0.84
C GLU A 88 8.79 -3.19 -0.20
N LEU A 89 7.62 -3.73 0.06
CA LEU A 89 7.11 -4.96 -0.56
C LEU A 89 6.59 -4.76 -1.99
N GLY A 90 6.06 -3.57 -2.30
CA GLY A 90 5.55 -3.31 -3.64
C GLY A 90 4.85 -1.97 -3.79
N LEU A 91 4.75 -1.55 -5.05
CA LEU A 91 3.98 -0.37 -5.43
C LEU A 91 2.62 -0.76 -5.95
N TYR A 92 1.60 -0.12 -5.42
CA TYR A 92 0.22 -0.33 -5.76
C TYR A 92 -0.36 0.93 -6.40
N SER A 93 -1.22 0.75 -7.40
CA SER A 93 -1.98 1.83 -8.02
C SER A 93 -3.47 1.51 -7.93
N CYS A 94 -4.30 2.52 -7.71
CA CYS A 94 -5.73 2.32 -7.72
C CYS A 94 -6.28 2.59 -9.13
N PRO A 95 -6.73 1.58 -9.90
CA PRO A 95 -7.29 1.81 -11.22
C PRO A 95 -8.60 2.61 -11.18
N ALA A 96 -9.33 2.57 -10.06
CA ALA A 96 -10.57 3.33 -9.90
C ALA A 96 -10.32 4.82 -9.61
N CYS A 97 -9.35 5.15 -8.76
CA CYS A 97 -8.99 6.56 -8.50
C CYS A 97 -8.12 7.18 -9.61
N ASN A 98 -7.53 6.35 -10.46
CA ASN A 98 -6.61 6.77 -11.52
C ASN A 98 -7.27 6.76 -12.91
N ARG A 99 -8.60 6.70 -12.95
CA ARG A 99 -9.41 6.62 -14.17
C ARG A 99 -9.83 8.00 -14.71
N GLU A 100 -9.23 9.08 -14.23
CA GLU A 100 -9.58 10.47 -14.55
C GLU A 100 -8.58 11.10 -15.54
#